data_AF-A0A7S0L1X4-F1
#
_entry.id   AF-A0A7S0L1X4-F1
#
_cell.length_a   1.000
_cell.length_b   1.000
_cell.length_c   1.000
_cell.angle_alpha   90.00
_cell.angle_beta   90.00
_cell.angle_gamma   90.00
#
_symmetry.space_group_name_H-M   'P 1'
#
loop_
_entity.id
_entity.type
_entity.pdbx_description
1 polymer ?
#
loop_
_entity_poly.entity_id
_entity_poly.type
_entity_poly.pdbx_seq_one_letter_code
_entity_poly.pdbx_strand_id
1 'polypeptide(L)'
;GAYIGARAVIRDGVVIGDRVKVGDRTSVGPNTTLLNCDIGKHCVLHAGVSIGADGFGFYVHDGRVHKKPQLLRVVLADHVEVGAGSCIDRGSWRDTRVGTGSKLDNMVQVGHNAYVGAHCMLCAHAALAGSSSLGDFSVMGG
;
A
#
# COMPACT_ATOMS: atom_id res chain seq x y z
N GLY A 1 1.88 -19.58 -2.79
CA GLY A 1 3.17 -19.02 -3.20
C GLY A 1 3.01 -17.58 -3.65
N ALA A 2 4.12 -16.83 -3.72
CA ALA A 2 4.15 -15.46 -4.26
C ALA A 2 4.63 -15.45 -5.72
N TYR A 3 4.35 -14.37 -6.45
CA TYR A 3 4.82 -14.17 -7.82
C TYR A 3 5.74 -12.95 -7.89
N ILE A 4 6.92 -13.13 -8.48
CA ILE A 4 7.90 -12.07 -8.72
C ILE A 4 8.13 -11.95 -10.22
N GLY A 5 7.83 -10.77 -10.75
CA GLY A 5 7.91 -10.45 -12.17
C GLY A 5 9.33 -10.39 -12.72
N ALA A 6 9.43 -10.40 -14.04
CA ALA A 6 10.71 -10.40 -14.73
C ALA A 6 11.49 -9.12 -14.43
N ARG A 7 12.78 -9.28 -14.06
CA ARG A 7 13.69 -8.17 -13.72
C ARG A 7 13.23 -7.33 -12.52
N ALA A 8 12.30 -7.82 -11.70
CA ALA A 8 12.06 -7.21 -10.40
C ALA A 8 13.32 -7.37 -9.51
N VAL A 9 13.56 -6.39 -8.65
CA VAL A 9 14.71 -6.37 -7.74
C VAL A 9 14.19 -6.40 -6.32
N ILE A 10 14.53 -7.46 -5.59
CA ILE A 10 14.16 -7.64 -4.18
C ILE A 10 15.43 -7.47 -3.34
N ARG A 11 15.45 -6.50 -2.44
CA ARG A 11 16.60 -6.22 -1.56
C ARG A 11 16.56 -7.06 -0.29
N ASP A 12 17.64 -6.95 0.49
CA ASP A 12 17.83 -7.72 1.71
C ASP A 12 16.76 -7.43 2.75
N GLY A 13 16.36 -8.48 3.50
CA GLY A 13 15.37 -8.37 4.58
C GLY A 13 13.93 -8.15 4.12
N VAL A 14 13.65 -8.18 2.80
CA VAL A 14 12.26 -8.09 2.30
C VAL A 14 11.46 -9.34 2.66
N VAL A 15 10.26 -9.14 3.20
CA VAL A 15 9.30 -10.21 3.48
C VAL A 15 8.19 -10.16 2.42
N ILE A 16 7.96 -11.29 1.75
CA ILE A 16 6.90 -11.43 0.74
C ILE A 16 5.95 -12.54 1.17
N GLY A 17 4.73 -12.15 1.55
CA GLY A 17 3.69 -13.05 2.02
C GLY A 17 3.05 -13.89 0.92
N ASP A 18 2.17 -14.81 1.34
CA ASP A 18 1.46 -15.68 0.41
C ASP A 18 0.55 -14.88 -0.54
N ARG A 19 0.49 -15.33 -1.80
CA ARG A 19 -0.30 -14.75 -2.90
C ARG A 19 0.03 -13.30 -3.27
N VAL A 20 1.11 -12.72 -2.72
CA VAL A 20 1.61 -11.42 -3.15
C VAL A 20 2.12 -11.50 -4.59
N LYS A 21 1.84 -10.46 -5.38
CA LYS A 21 2.36 -10.30 -6.74
C LYS A 21 3.18 -9.03 -6.83
N VAL A 22 4.40 -9.15 -7.36
CA VAL A 22 5.28 -8.03 -7.70
C VAL A 22 5.46 -8.00 -9.21
N GLY A 23 5.09 -6.91 -9.85
CA GLY A 23 5.20 -6.75 -11.31
C GLY A 23 6.64 -6.64 -11.82
N ASP A 24 6.78 -6.73 -13.14
CA ASP A 24 8.06 -6.65 -13.84
C ASP A 24 8.77 -5.33 -13.55
N ARG A 25 10.11 -5.40 -13.42
CA ARG A 25 10.97 -4.22 -13.26
C ARG A 25 10.62 -3.34 -12.04
N THR A 26 9.90 -3.88 -11.07
CA THR A 26 9.64 -3.21 -9.79
C THR A 26 10.82 -3.42 -8.84
N SER A 27 11.25 -2.37 -8.15
CA SER A 27 12.27 -2.42 -7.11
C SER A 27 11.65 -2.37 -5.72
N VAL A 28 12.07 -3.28 -4.86
CA VAL A 28 11.63 -3.36 -3.47
C VAL A 28 12.84 -3.15 -2.57
N GLY A 29 12.86 -2.02 -1.87
CA GLY A 29 13.91 -1.60 -0.94
C GLY A 29 14.05 -2.51 0.27
N PRO A 30 15.17 -2.42 1.00
CA PRO A 30 15.49 -3.34 2.08
C PRO A 30 14.48 -3.23 3.23
N ASN A 31 14.29 -4.34 3.95
CA ASN A 31 13.41 -4.44 5.13
C ASN A 31 11.92 -4.09 4.86
N THR A 32 11.48 -4.13 3.61
CA THR A 32 10.07 -3.90 3.24
C THR A 32 9.23 -5.16 3.45
N THR A 33 8.01 -5.00 3.95
CA THR A 33 7.06 -6.10 4.20
C THR A 33 5.86 -6.00 3.27
N LEU A 34 5.65 -7.02 2.45
CA LEU A 34 4.57 -7.10 1.47
C LEU A 34 3.64 -8.26 1.84
N LEU A 35 2.39 -7.94 2.15
CA LEU A 35 1.35 -8.90 2.51
C LEU A 35 0.09 -8.56 1.72
N ASN A 36 -0.71 -9.56 1.32
CA ASN A 36 -2.06 -9.34 0.75
C ASN A 36 -2.10 -8.22 -0.31
N CYS A 37 -1.17 -8.20 -1.26
CA CYS A 37 -1.05 -7.09 -2.21
C CYS A 37 -0.67 -7.53 -3.61
N ASP A 38 -1.18 -6.77 -4.59
CA ASP A 38 -0.76 -6.83 -5.98
C ASP A 38 -0.07 -5.51 -6.32
N ILE A 39 1.20 -5.58 -6.72
CA ILE A 39 2.03 -4.43 -7.09
C ILE A 39 2.27 -4.49 -8.59
N GLY A 40 2.00 -3.37 -9.26
CA GLY A 40 2.21 -3.19 -10.68
C GLY A 40 3.68 -3.25 -11.12
N LYS A 41 3.90 -2.95 -12.39
CA LYS A 41 5.20 -2.90 -13.04
C LYS A 41 5.88 -1.57 -12.77
N HIS A 42 7.21 -1.55 -12.87
CA HIS A 42 8.02 -0.32 -12.77
C HIS A 42 7.76 0.49 -11.49
N CYS A 43 7.32 -0.16 -10.41
CA CYS A 43 7.12 0.49 -9.13
C CYS A 43 8.45 0.61 -8.38
N VAL A 44 8.53 1.57 -7.47
CA VAL A 44 9.67 1.75 -6.56
C VAL A 44 9.14 1.80 -5.14
N LEU A 45 9.51 0.81 -4.33
CA LEU A 45 9.24 0.82 -2.89
C LEU A 45 10.56 1.08 -2.17
N HIS A 46 10.64 2.16 -1.40
CA HIS A 46 11.82 2.50 -0.61
C HIS A 46 11.95 1.58 0.62
N ALA A 47 12.96 1.82 1.46
CA ALA A 47 13.26 0.97 2.60
C ALA A 47 12.15 1.01 3.67
N GLY A 48 11.88 -0.14 4.30
CA GLY A 48 10.95 -0.21 5.44
C GLY A 48 9.48 0.05 5.11
N VAL A 49 9.08 -0.04 3.84
CA VAL A 49 7.67 0.09 3.44
C VAL A 49 6.87 -1.10 3.98
N SER A 50 5.63 -0.86 4.40
CA SER A 50 4.70 -1.90 4.85
C SER A 50 3.40 -1.85 4.05
N ILE A 51 3.08 -2.92 3.32
CA ILE A 51 1.89 -2.99 2.47
C ILE A 51 1.04 -4.19 2.83
N GLY A 52 -0.25 -3.92 2.99
CA GLY A 52 -1.33 -4.89 3.16
C GLY A 52 -1.41 -5.53 4.54
N ALA A 53 -0.96 -4.79 5.55
CA ALA A 53 -1.35 -5.01 6.94
C ALA A 53 -2.86 -4.77 7.12
N ASP A 54 -3.41 -5.28 8.22
CA ASP A 54 -4.79 -5.02 8.58
C ASP A 54 -5.01 -3.54 8.91
N GLY A 55 -6.04 -2.93 8.32
CA GLY A 55 -6.49 -1.62 8.76
C GLY A 55 -7.08 -1.59 10.17
N PHE A 56 -7.31 -0.37 10.65
CA PHE A 56 -7.96 -0.05 11.92
C PHE A 56 -9.48 -0.31 11.89
N GLY A 57 -9.89 -1.54 11.59
CA GLY A 57 -11.28 -1.95 11.58
C GLY A 57 -11.71 -2.56 12.92
N PHE A 58 -12.47 -1.82 13.72
CA PHE A 58 -13.04 -2.29 14.98
C PHE A 58 -14.50 -1.84 15.13
N TYR A 59 -15.28 -2.59 15.91
CA TYR A 59 -16.65 -2.20 16.28
C TYR A 59 -16.91 -2.53 17.76
N VAL A 60 -17.85 -1.80 18.37
CA VAL A 60 -18.24 -2.02 19.77
C VAL A 60 -19.52 -2.84 19.80
N HIS A 61 -19.49 -3.95 20.53
CA HIS A 61 -20.64 -4.79 20.81
C HIS A 61 -20.54 -5.30 22.25
N ASP A 62 -21.61 -5.13 23.03
CA ASP A 62 -21.69 -5.45 24.46
C ASP A 62 -20.54 -4.84 25.29
N GLY A 63 -20.23 -3.56 25.04
CA GLY A 63 -19.17 -2.83 25.75
C GLY A 63 -17.74 -3.30 25.46
N ARG A 64 -17.55 -4.20 24.49
CA ARG A 64 -16.25 -4.73 24.08
C ARG A 64 -15.89 -4.30 22.67
N VAL A 65 -14.60 -4.08 22.44
CA VAL A 65 -14.04 -3.78 21.11
C VAL A 65 -13.74 -5.10 20.40
N HIS A 66 -14.37 -5.31 19.24
CA HIS A 66 -14.20 -6.50 18.41
C HIS A 66 -13.49 -6.14 17.10
N LYS A 67 -12.60 -7.03 16.64
CA LYS A 67 -11.89 -6.86 15.37
C LYS A 67 -12.85 -7.09 14.20
N LYS A 68 -12.89 -6.14 13.26
CA LYS A 68 -13.52 -6.33 11.95
C LYS A 68 -12.52 -6.98 10.99
N PRO A 69 -12.83 -8.15 10.39
CA PRO A 69 -11.94 -8.81 9.44
C PRO A 69 -11.56 -7.91 8.26
N GLN A 70 -10.26 -7.89 7.91
CA GLN A 70 -9.70 -7.23 6.74
C GLN A 70 -9.26 -8.31 5.75
N LEU A 71 -10.13 -8.68 4.80
CA LEU A 71 -9.97 -9.90 3.99
C LEU A 71 -9.47 -9.64 2.57
N LEU A 72 -9.45 -8.39 2.12
CA LEU A 72 -9.13 -8.05 0.73
C LEU A 72 -7.67 -7.64 0.60
N ARG A 73 -7.30 -6.78 -0.35
CA ARG A 73 -5.89 -6.50 -0.64
C ARG A 73 -5.60 -5.02 -0.83
N VAL A 74 -4.32 -4.72 -0.99
CA VAL A 74 -3.83 -3.49 -1.60
C VAL A 74 -3.54 -3.76 -3.08
N VAL A 75 -3.91 -2.81 -3.94
CA VAL A 75 -3.53 -2.82 -5.36
C VAL A 75 -2.78 -1.54 -5.68
N LEU A 76 -1.49 -1.67 -6.02
CA LEU A 76 -0.71 -0.59 -6.61
C LEU A 76 -0.71 -0.77 -8.13
N ALA A 77 -1.09 0.27 -8.86
CA ALA A 77 -0.95 0.30 -10.31
C ALA A 77 0.53 0.45 -10.73
N ASP A 78 0.77 0.53 -12.04
CA ASP A 78 2.12 0.67 -12.58
C ASP A 78 2.74 2.04 -12.23
N HIS A 79 4.07 2.11 -12.19
CA HIS A 79 4.84 3.36 -11.98
C HIS A 79 4.59 4.09 -10.64
N VAL A 80 4.00 3.40 -9.65
CA VAL A 80 3.81 3.93 -8.31
C VAL A 80 5.15 3.97 -7.56
N GLU A 81 5.38 5.04 -6.81
CA GLU A 81 6.52 5.15 -5.90
C GLU A 81 6.03 5.34 -4.46
N VAL A 82 6.58 4.57 -3.54
CA VAL A 82 6.24 4.59 -2.11
C VAL A 82 7.50 4.83 -1.30
N GLY A 83 7.55 5.97 -0.63
CA GLY A 83 8.64 6.47 0.20
C GLY A 83 8.90 5.60 1.43
N ALA A 84 10.05 5.85 2.06
CA ALA A 84 10.55 5.03 3.16
C ALA A 84 9.62 5.07 4.37
N GLY A 85 9.44 3.92 5.02
CA GLY A 85 8.61 3.78 6.22
C GLY A 85 7.11 3.99 6.02
N SER A 86 6.64 4.20 4.78
CA SER A 86 5.22 4.41 4.48
C SER A 86 4.40 3.12 4.60
N CYS A 87 3.14 3.27 4.99
CA CYS A 87 2.22 2.18 5.32
C CYS A 87 0.94 2.27 4.48
N ILE A 88 0.53 1.15 3.88
CA ILE A 88 -0.71 1.05 3.10
C ILE A 88 -1.53 -0.15 3.59
N ASP A 89 -2.66 0.12 4.23
CA ASP A 89 -3.51 -0.91 4.82
C ASP A 89 -4.37 -1.61 3.77
N ARG A 90 -4.58 -2.92 3.91
CA ARG A 90 -5.48 -3.70 3.04
C ARG A 90 -6.94 -3.33 3.27
N GLY A 91 -7.76 -3.59 2.26
CA GLY A 91 -9.21 -3.39 2.35
C GLY A 91 -9.97 -4.45 3.16
N SER A 92 -11.12 -4.05 3.72
CA SER A 92 -12.15 -4.97 4.24
C SER A 92 -13.25 -5.32 3.24
N TRP A 93 -13.93 -4.32 2.67
CA TRP A 93 -15.07 -4.52 1.75
C TRP A 93 -14.80 -4.11 0.29
N ARG A 94 -13.79 -3.25 0.07
CA ARG A 94 -13.17 -2.98 -1.25
C ARG A 94 -11.66 -2.96 -1.12
N ASP A 95 -10.92 -3.28 -2.18
CA ASP A 95 -9.46 -3.14 -2.19
C ASP A 95 -9.04 -1.69 -1.88
N THR A 96 -7.94 -1.52 -1.15
CA THR A 96 -7.23 -0.24 -1.09
C THR A 96 -6.46 -0.08 -2.40
N ARG A 97 -6.52 1.08 -3.04
CA ARG A 97 -5.95 1.28 -4.38
C ARG A 97 -5.10 2.53 -4.47
N VAL A 98 -3.98 2.44 -5.19
CA VAL A 98 -3.16 3.57 -5.60
C VAL A 98 -3.00 3.56 -7.11
N GLY A 99 -3.46 4.63 -7.76
CA GLY A 99 -3.48 4.79 -9.20
C GLY A 99 -2.10 4.97 -9.82
N THR A 100 -2.05 4.80 -11.15
CA THR A 100 -0.80 4.76 -11.91
C THR A 100 0.00 6.05 -11.72
N GLY A 101 1.33 5.92 -11.62
CA GLY A 101 2.24 7.07 -11.58
C GLY A 101 2.16 7.93 -10.31
N SER A 102 1.34 7.58 -9.32
CA SER A 102 1.24 8.31 -8.05
C SER A 102 2.50 8.14 -7.20
N LYS A 103 2.85 9.20 -6.46
CA LYS A 103 4.07 9.32 -5.66
C LYS A 103 3.69 9.59 -4.21
N LEU A 104 4.04 8.65 -3.34
CA LEU A 104 3.87 8.75 -1.90
C LEU A 104 5.26 8.96 -1.32
N ASP A 105 5.46 10.05 -0.61
CA ASP A 105 6.72 10.36 0.06
C ASP A 105 6.88 9.51 1.34
N ASN A 106 7.89 9.81 2.15
CA ASN A 106 8.25 9.08 3.35
C ASN A 106 7.19 9.20 4.45
N MET A 107 7.03 8.14 5.24
CA MET A 107 6.12 8.10 6.40
C MET A 107 4.66 8.47 6.07
N VAL A 108 4.21 8.20 4.83
CA VAL A 108 2.81 8.38 4.42
C VAL A 108 1.97 7.22 4.94
N GLN A 109 0.77 7.52 5.44
CA GLN A 109 -0.23 6.52 5.79
C GLN A 109 -1.39 6.52 4.80
N VAL A 110 -1.71 5.36 4.23
CA VAL A 110 -2.94 5.14 3.44
C VAL A 110 -3.81 4.11 4.14
N GLY A 111 -4.94 4.56 4.68
CA GLY A 111 -5.87 3.72 5.43
C GLY A 111 -6.63 2.70 4.58
N HIS A 112 -7.25 1.73 5.27
CA HIS A 112 -7.99 0.66 4.62
C HIS A 112 -9.11 1.17 3.72
N ASN A 113 -9.36 0.47 2.61
CA ASN A 113 -10.36 0.83 1.60
C ASN A 113 -10.11 2.18 0.93
N ALA A 114 -9.00 2.88 1.18
CA ALA A 114 -8.76 4.18 0.57
C ALA A 114 -8.52 4.05 -0.95
N TYR A 115 -8.82 5.12 -1.66
CA TYR A 115 -8.56 5.25 -3.09
C TYR A 115 -7.69 6.48 -3.34
N VAL A 116 -6.49 6.26 -3.87
CA VAL A 116 -5.63 7.32 -4.42
C VAL A 116 -5.70 7.23 -5.93
N GLY A 117 -6.10 8.32 -6.58
CA GLY A 117 -6.17 8.43 -8.04
C GLY A 117 -4.82 8.29 -8.74
N ALA A 118 -4.81 8.50 -10.05
CA ALA A 118 -3.60 8.53 -10.86
C ALA A 118 -2.83 9.84 -10.67
N HIS A 119 -1.50 9.77 -10.78
CA HIS A 119 -0.60 10.92 -10.75
C HIS A 119 -0.78 11.86 -9.53
N CYS A 120 -1.17 11.31 -8.39
CA CYS A 120 -1.27 12.05 -7.14
C CYS A 120 0.11 12.18 -6.48
N MET A 121 0.30 13.24 -5.71
CA MET A 121 1.50 13.45 -4.89
C MET A 121 1.10 13.61 -3.42
N LEU A 122 1.58 12.71 -2.56
CA LEU A 122 1.38 12.78 -1.11
C LEU A 122 2.74 13.06 -0.48
N CYS A 123 2.92 14.26 0.08
CA CYS A 123 4.17 14.67 0.75
C CYS A 123 4.39 13.93 2.07
N ALA A 124 5.62 14.01 2.59
CA ALA A 124 6.00 13.25 3.77
C ALA A 124 5.05 13.50 4.96
N HIS A 125 4.71 12.44 5.69
CA HIS A 125 3.75 12.44 6.81
C HIS A 125 2.28 12.73 6.43
N ALA A 126 1.95 12.95 5.17
CA ALA A 126 0.55 13.01 4.76
C ALA A 126 -0.18 11.70 5.08
N ALA A 127 -1.42 11.80 5.55
CA ALA A 127 -2.24 10.65 5.91
C ALA A 127 -3.61 10.72 5.22
N LEU A 128 -3.97 9.65 4.51
CA LEU A 128 -5.30 9.46 3.93
C LEU A 128 -6.08 8.48 4.79
N ALA A 129 -7.16 8.95 5.41
CA ALA A 129 -7.99 8.15 6.29
C ALA A 129 -8.68 6.98 5.54
N GLY A 130 -9.10 5.97 6.31
CA GLY A 130 -9.78 4.79 5.77
C GLY A 130 -11.05 5.16 5.00
N SER A 131 -11.28 4.49 3.88
CA SER A 131 -12.39 4.71 2.94
C SER A 131 -12.43 6.08 2.26
N SER A 132 -11.49 6.98 2.50
CA SER A 132 -11.36 8.25 1.77
C SER A 132 -10.94 8.03 0.32
N SER A 133 -11.27 9.00 -0.53
CA SER A 133 -10.92 8.99 -1.95
C SER A 133 -10.24 10.31 -2.32
N LEU A 134 -9.07 10.21 -2.94
CA LEU A 134 -8.32 11.31 -3.53
C LEU A 134 -8.39 11.19 -5.06
N GLY A 135 -8.85 12.24 -5.74
CA GLY A 135 -8.99 12.25 -7.20
C GLY A 135 -7.65 12.41 -7.92
N ASP A 136 -7.64 12.16 -9.22
CA ASP A 136 -6.43 12.23 -10.05
C ASP A 136 -5.74 13.61 -9.98
N PHE A 137 -4.42 13.63 -10.13
CA PHE A 137 -3.57 14.84 -10.11
C PHE A 137 -3.65 15.68 -8.82
N SER A 138 -4.19 15.12 -7.74
CA SER A 138 -4.27 15.82 -6.47
C SER A 138 -2.92 15.86 -5.75
N VAL A 139 -2.73 16.89 -4.93
CA VAL A 139 -1.57 17.04 -4.05
C VAL A 139 -2.02 17.13 -2.61
N MET A 140 -1.47 16.28 -1.74
CA MET A 140 -1.59 16.40 -0.29
C MET A 140 -0.25 16.86 0.27
N GLY A 141 -0.23 18.04 0.89
CA GLY A 141 0.90 18.50 1.69
C GLY A 141 1.12 17.62 2.92
N GLY A 142 2.29 17.77 3.55
CA GLY A 142 2.66 17.11 4.81
C GLY A 142 1.98 17.73 6.02
#